data_AF-A0A1Z8WRF3-F1
#
_entry.id   AF-A0A1Z8WRF3-F1
#
_cell.length_a   1.000
_cell.length_b   1.000
_cell.length_c   1.000
_cell.angle_alpha   90.00
_cell.angle_beta   90.00
_cell.angle_gamma   90.00
#
_symmetry.space_group_name_H-M   'P 1'
#
loop_
_entity.id
_entity.type
_entity.pdbx_description
1 polymer ?
#
loop_
_entity_poly.entity_id
_entity_poly.type
_entity_poly.pdbx_seq_one_letter_code
_entity_poly.pdbx_strand_id
1 'polypeptide(L)'
;MPTQGTYYLDTSSFATATAIYTDAALTTAATNGWYKTSSNTFRQQTGAPNNPVLSSTFTCECTTFSASTAYSSAPSACYNGVVNQTYFHNGSGSTPVATDVCYSDAGQTFLGNGFYKISATQYISITGGAGVVASVGTFVTGTSFSSSTVQTNSTNACSATINQTYYHDGSSSLPVVNDVCYDNSCMATGGEGSPPNLLANGFYKISSTGTGTYMQISSNTGTVSAVTSCPASTTSYSSSIVGVFNSVCPFNGSNPPANQTYYHDGSGTLPSAGDTCYSDSAGTTTLASGYYYLTGTGNGNREYIQLDNNGEVLFSYPQLC
;
A
#
# COMPACT_ATOMS: atom_id res chain seq x y z
N MET A 1 -4.87 43.84 28.89
CA MET A 1 -4.27 42.78 29.73
C MET A 1 -5.02 42.78 31.05
N PRO A 2 -5.65 41.68 31.49
CA PRO A 2 -6.23 41.64 32.84
C PRO A 2 -5.11 41.87 33.86
N THR A 3 -5.33 42.82 34.76
CA THR A 3 -4.34 43.20 35.78
C THR A 3 -4.28 42.12 36.85
N GLN A 4 -3.08 41.63 37.16
CA GLN A 4 -2.89 40.71 38.29
C GLN A 4 -3.21 41.44 39.60
N GLY A 5 -4.05 40.85 40.43
CA GLY A 5 -4.45 41.38 41.74
C GLY A 5 -4.56 40.28 42.78
N THR A 6 -4.45 40.65 44.06
CA THR A 6 -4.69 39.75 45.18
C THR A 6 -6.18 39.73 45.50
N TYR A 7 -6.77 38.53 45.49
CA TYR A 7 -8.18 38.31 45.82
C TYR A 7 -8.31 37.23 46.89
N TYR A 8 -9.41 37.29 47.65
CA TYR A 8 -9.71 36.40 48.75
C TYR A 8 -11.01 35.65 48.48
N LEU A 9 -11.10 34.42 48.99
CA LEU A 9 -12.22 33.50 48.77
C LEU A 9 -12.92 33.24 50.11
N ASP A 10 -14.23 33.07 50.08
CA ASP A 10 -15.05 32.65 51.23
C ASP A 10 -14.90 31.17 51.60
N THR A 11 -14.18 30.39 50.77
CA THR A 11 -13.83 29.00 51.03
C THR A 11 -12.35 28.75 50.72
N SER A 12 -11.86 27.56 51.05
CA SER A 12 -10.46 27.18 50.82
C SER A 12 -10.10 26.94 49.35
N SER A 13 -11.06 26.95 48.41
CA SER A 13 -10.77 26.69 47.00
C SER A 13 -11.57 27.59 46.06
N PHE A 14 -10.96 27.95 44.92
CA PHE A 14 -11.64 28.69 43.87
C PHE A 14 -12.81 27.92 43.26
N ALA A 15 -12.86 26.59 43.40
CA ALA A 15 -13.94 25.75 42.87
C ALA A 15 -15.20 25.78 43.73
N THR A 16 -15.04 25.88 45.05
CA THR A 16 -16.13 25.83 46.02
C THR A 16 -16.60 27.20 46.50
N ALA A 17 -15.86 28.26 46.18
CA ALA A 17 -16.19 29.62 46.62
C ALA A 17 -17.58 30.06 46.14
N THR A 18 -18.29 30.86 46.92
CA THR A 18 -19.55 31.48 46.47
C THR A 18 -19.39 32.95 46.11
N ALA A 19 -18.27 33.56 46.50
CA ALA A 19 -17.88 34.92 46.16
C ALA A 19 -16.35 35.16 46.22
N ILE A 20 -15.91 36.26 45.62
CA ILE A 20 -14.53 36.76 45.54
C ILE A 20 -14.48 38.15 46.16
N TYR A 21 -13.47 38.39 46.99
CA TYR A 21 -13.31 39.60 47.79
C TYR A 21 -11.95 40.28 47.54
N THR A 22 -11.88 41.58 47.79
CA THR A 22 -10.64 42.38 47.68
C THR A 22 -9.88 42.51 49.00
N ASP A 23 -10.45 42.05 50.12
CA ASP A 23 -9.84 42.10 51.45
C ASP A 23 -9.95 40.75 52.19
N ALA A 24 -8.99 40.50 53.08
CA ALA A 24 -8.90 39.25 53.85
C ALA A 24 -10.02 39.09 54.89
N ALA A 25 -10.70 40.17 55.28
CA ALA A 25 -11.83 40.12 56.19
C ALA A 25 -13.15 39.77 55.47
N LEU A 26 -13.12 39.57 54.14
CA LEU A 26 -14.27 39.22 53.29
C LEU A 26 -15.41 40.25 53.39
N THR A 27 -15.07 41.54 53.52
CA THR A 27 -16.05 42.62 53.72
C THR A 27 -16.40 43.36 52.44
N THR A 28 -15.49 43.36 51.45
CA THR A 28 -15.64 44.07 50.18
C THR A 28 -15.62 43.07 49.03
N ALA A 29 -16.79 42.81 48.45
CA ALA A 29 -16.89 41.98 47.25
C ALA A 29 -16.10 42.61 46.09
N ALA A 30 -15.36 41.78 45.37
CA ALA A 30 -14.70 42.19 44.13
C ALA A 30 -15.75 42.60 43.08
N THR A 31 -15.35 43.43 42.12
CA THR A 31 -16.27 43.95 41.09
C THR A 31 -16.89 42.84 40.25
N ASN A 32 -18.08 43.06 39.68
CA ASN A 32 -18.66 42.11 38.74
C ASN A 32 -17.74 41.93 37.53
N GLY A 33 -17.48 40.68 37.14
CA GLY A 33 -16.50 40.39 36.10
C GLY A 33 -16.06 38.93 36.08
N TRP A 34 -15.14 38.63 35.16
CA TRP A 34 -14.54 37.30 35.03
C TRP A 34 -13.23 37.22 35.81
N TYR A 35 -13.10 36.18 36.62
CA TYR A 35 -11.93 35.89 37.44
C TYR A 35 -11.32 34.58 37.00
N LYS A 36 -10.00 34.50 37.01
CA LYS A 36 -9.28 33.27 36.70
C LYS A 36 -8.16 32.99 37.70
N THR A 37 -7.92 31.70 37.94
CA THR A 37 -6.71 31.24 38.63
C THR A 37 -5.52 31.15 37.66
N SER A 38 -4.33 30.90 38.19
CA SER A 38 -3.16 30.54 37.38
C SER A 38 -3.35 29.24 36.60
N SER A 39 -4.27 28.37 37.04
CA SER A 39 -4.67 27.11 36.38
C SER A 39 -5.80 27.28 35.36
N ASN A 40 -6.02 28.50 34.83
CA ASN A 40 -7.06 28.82 33.83
C ASN A 40 -8.46 28.25 34.16
N THR A 41 -8.80 28.25 35.44
CA THR A 41 -10.18 28.03 35.90
C THR A 41 -10.85 29.39 35.95
N PHE A 42 -11.96 29.57 35.24
CA PHE A 42 -12.71 30.81 35.12
C PHE A 42 -14.02 30.73 35.89
N ARG A 43 -14.40 31.82 36.54
CA ARG A 43 -15.72 32.01 37.13
C ARG A 43 -16.13 33.47 36.97
N GLN A 44 -17.38 33.72 36.61
CA GLN A 44 -17.95 35.06 36.59
C GLN A 44 -18.56 35.38 37.97
N GLN A 45 -18.15 36.50 38.56
CA GLN A 45 -18.83 37.11 39.69
C GLN A 45 -19.87 38.11 39.18
N THR A 46 -21.07 38.02 39.73
CA THR A 46 -22.22 38.90 39.46
C THR A 46 -22.92 39.28 40.76
N GLY A 47 -23.99 40.08 40.69
CA GLY A 47 -24.80 40.44 41.85
C GLY A 47 -24.47 41.82 42.43
N ALA A 48 -25.09 42.13 43.56
CA ALA A 48 -24.87 43.37 44.29
C ALA A 48 -23.67 43.21 45.26
N PRO A 49 -22.96 44.28 45.65
CA PRO A 49 -21.82 44.20 46.56
C PRO A 49 -22.10 43.46 47.89
N ASN A 50 -23.34 43.53 48.38
CA ASN A 50 -23.77 42.88 49.63
C ASN A 50 -24.34 41.46 49.43
N ASN A 51 -24.47 41.01 48.18
CA ASN A 51 -24.92 39.66 47.82
C ASN A 51 -24.26 39.22 46.50
N PRO A 52 -22.92 39.07 46.47
CA PRO A 52 -22.20 38.59 45.30
C PRO A 52 -22.54 37.12 45.03
N VAL A 53 -22.56 36.76 43.75
CA VAL A 53 -22.79 35.39 43.28
C VAL A 53 -21.68 35.02 42.32
N LEU A 54 -20.96 33.95 42.64
CA LEU A 54 -19.94 33.36 41.79
C LEU A 54 -20.50 32.14 41.06
N SER A 55 -20.57 32.22 39.73
CA SER A 55 -21.00 31.11 38.84
C SER A 55 -20.18 29.83 39.06
N SER A 56 -20.62 28.68 38.55
CA SER A 56 -19.82 27.44 38.59
C SER A 56 -18.46 27.58 37.90
N THR A 57 -17.52 26.68 38.19
CA THR A 57 -16.22 26.63 37.50
C THR A 57 -16.38 26.34 36.01
N PHE A 58 -15.71 27.15 35.19
CA PHE A 58 -15.40 26.85 33.81
C PHE A 58 -13.91 26.51 33.74
N THR A 59 -13.53 25.32 33.31
CA THR A 59 -12.13 24.99 33.01
C THR A 59 -11.93 25.18 31.52
N CYS A 60 -11.22 26.24 31.11
CA CYS A 60 -10.77 26.37 29.73
C CYS A 60 -9.27 26.04 29.70
N GLU A 61 -8.94 24.77 29.87
CA GLU A 61 -7.75 24.21 29.24
C GLU A 61 -8.24 23.14 28.28
N CYS A 62 -8.65 23.60 27.10
CA CYS A 62 -8.65 22.66 25.98
C CYS A 62 -7.18 22.46 25.60
N THR A 63 -6.72 21.22 25.66
CA THR A 63 -5.42 20.86 25.09
C THR A 63 -5.51 20.98 23.58
N THR A 64 -4.47 21.52 22.94
CA THR A 64 -4.39 21.57 21.48
C THR A 64 -3.86 20.27 20.92
N PHE A 65 -4.41 19.81 19.80
CA PHE A 65 -3.84 18.71 19.02
C PHE A 65 -3.80 19.07 17.54
N SER A 66 -2.85 18.47 16.81
CA SER A 66 -2.78 18.62 15.36
C SER A 66 -3.51 17.47 14.68
N ALA A 67 -4.32 17.77 13.66
CA ALA A 67 -4.97 16.77 12.84
C ALA A 67 -5.14 17.23 11.38
N SER A 68 -5.70 16.37 10.54
CA SER A 68 -6.20 16.75 9.21
C SER A 68 -7.57 17.42 9.30
N THR A 69 -8.08 17.89 8.16
CA THR A 69 -9.53 18.12 8.01
C THR A 69 -10.33 16.82 8.18
N ALA A 70 -11.65 16.93 8.28
CA ALA A 70 -12.55 15.80 8.35
C ALA A 70 -12.63 15.05 7.01
N TYR A 71 -12.68 13.72 7.08
CA TYR A 71 -12.97 12.83 5.95
C TYR A 71 -14.17 11.92 6.28
N SER A 72 -14.83 11.41 5.25
CA SER A 72 -15.98 10.49 5.38
C SER A 72 -15.58 9.05 5.73
N SER A 73 -14.32 8.68 5.56
CA SER A 73 -13.81 7.34 5.89
C SER A 73 -12.36 7.36 6.42
N ALA A 74 -11.99 6.33 7.19
CA ALA A 74 -10.62 6.15 7.67
C ALA A 74 -9.59 5.95 6.54
N PRO A 75 -9.85 5.16 5.48
CA PRO A 75 -8.95 5.08 4.33
C PRO A 75 -8.73 6.46 3.65
N SER A 76 -9.80 7.24 3.45
CA SER A 76 -9.68 8.59 2.85
C SER A 76 -8.83 9.52 3.71
N ALA A 77 -8.98 9.46 5.04
CA ALA A 77 -8.13 10.19 5.98
C ALA A 77 -6.67 9.71 5.94
N CYS A 78 -6.41 8.42 5.79
CA CYS A 78 -5.05 7.88 5.68
C CYS A 78 -4.30 8.48 4.48
N TYR A 79 -4.93 8.43 3.30
CA TYR A 79 -4.31 8.79 2.03
C TYR A 79 -4.25 10.31 1.81
N ASN A 80 -5.36 11.01 2.00
CA ASN A 80 -5.46 12.44 1.72
C ASN A 80 -5.12 13.32 2.93
N GLY A 81 -5.20 12.76 4.15
CA GLY A 81 -5.05 13.52 5.37
C GLY A 81 -3.63 14.07 5.53
N VAL A 82 -3.56 15.38 5.69
CA VAL A 82 -2.35 16.12 6.06
C VAL A 82 -2.56 16.66 7.47
N VAL A 83 -1.65 16.36 8.40
CA VAL A 83 -1.73 16.85 9.78
C VAL A 83 -1.22 18.29 9.83
N ASN A 84 -2.12 19.26 9.59
CA ASN A 84 -1.80 20.68 9.51
C ASN A 84 -2.85 21.62 10.14
N GLN A 85 -3.94 21.05 10.67
CA GLN A 85 -4.95 21.80 11.39
C GLN A 85 -4.68 21.74 12.88
N THR A 86 -4.92 22.85 13.58
CA THR A 86 -4.89 22.91 15.04
C THR A 86 -6.32 22.87 15.56
N TYR A 87 -6.60 21.87 16.40
CA TYR A 87 -7.88 21.71 17.08
C TYR A 87 -7.67 21.63 18.59
N PHE A 88 -8.77 21.56 19.32
CA PHE A 88 -8.82 21.66 20.77
C PHE A 88 -9.58 20.46 21.33
N HIS A 89 -9.24 19.95 22.52
CA HIS A 89 -10.04 18.92 23.19
C HIS A 89 -9.99 19.06 24.71
N ASN A 90 -10.98 18.51 25.42
CA ASN A 90 -11.08 18.57 26.88
C ASN A 90 -10.31 17.47 27.64
N GLY A 91 -9.53 16.66 26.92
CA GLY A 91 -8.70 15.60 27.51
C GLY A 91 -7.39 16.14 28.09
N SER A 92 -6.80 15.38 29.01
CA SER A 92 -5.53 15.74 29.67
C SER A 92 -4.27 15.29 28.91
N GLY A 93 -4.42 14.49 27.85
CA GLY A 93 -3.33 14.00 27.01
C GLY A 93 -3.04 14.94 25.83
N SER A 94 -1.92 14.72 25.13
CA SER A 94 -1.55 15.49 23.93
C SER A 94 -2.34 15.13 22.67
N THR A 95 -3.05 14.01 22.68
CA THR A 95 -3.93 13.54 21.61
C THR A 95 -5.27 13.14 22.21
N PRO A 96 -6.40 13.42 21.53
CA PRO A 96 -7.71 13.02 22.02
C PRO A 96 -7.85 11.50 22.13
N VAL A 97 -8.51 11.05 23.18
CA VAL A 97 -8.93 9.64 23.34
C VAL A 97 -10.45 9.51 23.18
N ALA A 98 -10.94 8.27 23.08
CA ALA A 98 -12.38 8.04 23.10
C ALA A 98 -13.02 8.72 24.31
N THR A 99 -14.21 9.30 24.12
CA THR A 99 -14.98 10.12 25.08
C THR A 99 -14.52 11.56 25.29
N ASP A 100 -13.32 11.94 24.82
CA ASP A 100 -12.96 13.36 24.77
C ASP A 100 -13.90 14.12 23.84
N VAL A 101 -14.11 15.40 24.12
CA VAL A 101 -14.83 16.34 23.28
C VAL A 101 -13.83 17.23 22.56
N CYS A 102 -13.86 17.21 21.24
CA CYS A 102 -13.04 18.03 20.37
C CYS A 102 -13.79 19.27 19.86
N TYR A 103 -13.04 20.34 19.63
CA TYR A 103 -13.53 21.65 19.20
C TYR A 103 -12.70 22.19 18.04
N SER A 104 -13.35 22.92 17.12
CA SER A 104 -12.70 23.57 15.98
C SER A 104 -11.94 24.83 16.36
N ASP A 105 -12.26 25.43 17.50
CA ASP A 105 -11.66 26.66 18.00
C ASP A 105 -11.61 26.69 19.53
N ALA A 106 -10.86 27.65 20.09
CA ALA A 106 -10.76 27.87 21.53
C ALA A 106 -12.08 28.37 22.17
N GLY A 107 -13.06 28.79 21.35
CA GLY A 107 -14.41 29.15 21.79
C GLY A 107 -15.31 27.95 22.04
N GLN A 108 -14.77 26.73 21.91
CA GLN A 108 -15.48 25.45 22.10
C GLN A 108 -16.61 25.22 21.09
N THR A 109 -16.47 25.71 19.87
CA THR A 109 -17.31 25.24 18.75
C THR A 109 -17.03 23.76 18.51
N PHE A 110 -18.04 22.89 18.65
CA PHE A 110 -17.84 21.44 18.47
C PHE A 110 -17.22 21.11 17.12
N LEU A 111 -16.24 20.22 17.14
CA LEU A 111 -15.65 19.70 15.91
C LEU A 111 -16.68 18.81 15.19
N GLY A 112 -16.76 18.94 13.87
CA GLY A 112 -17.73 18.23 13.05
C GLY A 112 -17.54 16.71 13.04
N ASN A 113 -18.52 15.99 12.48
CA ASN A 113 -18.41 14.55 12.29
C ASN A 113 -17.38 14.21 11.20
N GLY A 114 -16.67 13.10 11.39
CA GLY A 114 -15.75 12.56 10.39
C GLY A 114 -14.55 11.82 10.99
N PHE A 115 -13.65 11.43 10.10
CA PHE A 115 -12.37 10.81 10.41
C PHE A 115 -11.25 11.84 10.27
N TYR A 116 -10.46 12.01 11.33
CA TYR A 116 -9.38 13.00 11.39
C TYR A 116 -8.07 12.26 11.58
N LYS A 117 -7.13 12.40 10.64
CA LYS A 117 -5.78 11.87 10.78
C LYS A 117 -5.04 12.64 11.86
N ILE A 118 -4.51 11.94 12.86
CA ILE A 118 -3.76 12.54 13.97
C ILE A 118 -2.27 12.17 13.94
N SER A 119 -1.90 11.14 13.18
CA SER A 119 -0.51 10.75 12.95
C SER A 119 -0.36 10.01 11.62
N ALA A 120 0.84 9.51 11.31
CA ALA A 120 1.06 8.65 10.15
C ALA A 120 0.26 7.33 10.20
N THR A 121 -0.09 6.86 11.40
CA THR A 121 -0.69 5.54 11.61
C THR A 121 -2.05 5.59 12.28
N GLN A 122 -2.48 6.73 12.83
CA GLN A 122 -3.69 6.83 13.65
C GLN A 122 -4.65 7.92 13.19
N TYR A 123 -5.92 7.70 13.50
CA TYR A 123 -7.02 8.64 13.33
C TYR A 123 -7.94 8.65 14.55
N ILE A 124 -8.75 9.70 14.66
CA ILE A 124 -9.94 9.73 15.53
C ILE A 124 -11.21 9.76 14.68
N SER A 125 -12.28 9.14 15.16
CA SER A 125 -13.62 9.24 14.56
C SER A 125 -14.55 10.04 15.46
N ILE A 126 -15.18 11.08 14.93
CA ILE A 126 -16.19 11.88 15.64
C ILE A 126 -17.56 11.63 15.00
N THR A 127 -18.56 11.34 15.84
CA THR A 127 -19.93 11.05 15.41
C THR A 127 -20.95 11.74 16.31
N GLY A 128 -22.17 11.96 15.82
CA GLY A 128 -23.28 12.49 16.63
C GLY A 128 -23.30 14.02 16.81
N GLY A 129 -22.36 14.76 16.22
CA GLY A 129 -22.40 16.22 16.10
C GLY A 129 -21.99 17.01 17.34
N ALA A 130 -21.66 16.33 18.45
CA ALA A 130 -21.28 16.95 19.71
C ALA A 130 -19.75 16.98 19.94
N GLY A 131 -18.94 16.83 18.89
CA GLY A 131 -17.48 16.80 18.99
C GLY A 131 -16.89 15.60 19.74
N VAL A 132 -17.72 14.67 20.21
CA VAL A 132 -17.26 13.51 21.00
C VAL A 132 -16.49 12.53 20.12
N VAL A 133 -15.27 12.20 20.55
CA VAL A 133 -14.45 11.14 19.94
C VAL A 133 -15.11 9.79 20.23
N ALA A 134 -15.65 9.17 19.19
CA ALA A 134 -16.25 7.85 19.28
C ALA A 134 -15.19 6.75 19.40
N SER A 135 -14.06 6.90 18.70
CA SER A 135 -12.94 5.95 18.77
C SER A 135 -11.63 6.58 18.32
N VAL A 136 -10.52 5.99 18.78
CA VAL A 136 -9.18 6.17 18.21
C VAL A 136 -8.84 4.89 17.46
N GLY A 137 -8.49 5.01 16.19
CA GLY A 137 -8.21 3.87 15.33
C GLY A 137 -6.81 3.94 14.73
N THR A 138 -6.29 2.77 14.35
CA THR A 138 -5.09 2.63 13.53
C THR A 138 -5.51 2.43 12.08
N PHE A 139 -4.83 3.06 11.13
CA PHE A 139 -5.07 2.80 9.72
C PHE A 139 -4.72 1.34 9.38
N VAL A 140 -5.63 0.68 8.68
CA VAL A 140 -5.32 -0.61 8.05
C VAL A 140 -4.58 -0.31 6.75
N THR A 141 -3.37 -0.83 6.61
CA THR A 141 -2.54 -0.63 5.42
C THR A 141 -2.30 -1.95 4.69
N GLY A 142 -2.19 -1.90 3.38
CA GLY A 142 -1.90 -3.07 2.54
C GLY A 142 -0.45 -3.56 2.69
N THR A 143 -0.24 -4.84 2.36
CA THR A 143 1.07 -5.47 2.28
C THR A 143 1.78 -4.96 1.02
N SER A 144 3.01 -4.45 1.15
CA SER A 144 3.78 -3.92 0.01
C SER A 144 4.43 -5.03 -0.80
N PHE A 145 4.45 -4.90 -2.12
CA PHE A 145 5.20 -5.77 -3.03
C PHE A 145 5.87 -4.97 -4.14
N SER A 146 7.01 -5.47 -4.64
CA SER A 146 7.70 -4.89 -5.79
C SER A 146 7.11 -5.43 -7.08
N SER A 147 6.90 -4.56 -8.06
CA SER A 147 6.30 -4.93 -9.34
C SER A 147 6.86 -4.13 -10.51
N SER A 148 6.58 -4.55 -11.74
CA SER A 148 6.67 -3.68 -12.93
C SER A 148 5.49 -2.71 -13.00
N THR A 149 5.57 -1.74 -13.93
CA THR A 149 4.38 -1.04 -14.43
C THR A 149 3.45 -2.00 -15.18
N VAL A 150 2.20 -1.58 -15.37
CA VAL A 150 1.18 -2.34 -16.12
C VAL A 150 1.64 -2.61 -17.56
N GLN A 151 1.44 -3.84 -18.01
CA GLN A 151 1.71 -4.28 -19.38
C GLN A 151 0.43 -4.77 -20.04
N THR A 152 0.40 -4.67 -21.37
CA THR A 152 -0.77 -5.05 -22.19
C THR A 152 -0.89 -6.55 -22.44
N ASN A 153 0.18 -7.32 -22.25
CA ASN A 153 0.21 -8.77 -22.40
C ASN A 153 1.26 -9.42 -21.49
N SER A 154 1.18 -10.75 -21.34
CA SER A 154 2.05 -11.55 -20.48
C SER A 154 3.52 -11.56 -20.93
N THR A 155 3.81 -11.59 -22.23
CA THR A 155 5.18 -11.54 -22.76
C THR A 155 5.90 -10.27 -22.33
N ASN A 156 5.24 -9.12 -22.50
CA ASN A 156 5.78 -7.82 -22.09
C ASN A 156 5.96 -7.76 -20.57
N ALA A 157 5.03 -8.31 -19.79
CA ALA A 157 5.20 -8.41 -18.33
C ALA A 157 6.44 -9.23 -17.97
N CYS A 158 6.66 -10.37 -18.61
CA CYS A 158 7.82 -11.21 -18.31
C CYS A 158 9.16 -10.56 -18.63
N SER A 159 9.23 -9.70 -19.64
CA SER A 159 10.44 -8.91 -19.94
C SER A 159 10.54 -7.60 -19.16
N ALA A 160 9.50 -7.22 -18.40
CA ALA A 160 9.48 -5.94 -17.70
C ALA A 160 10.46 -5.90 -16.51
N THR A 161 10.89 -4.69 -16.20
CA THR A 161 11.70 -4.39 -15.01
C THR A 161 10.81 -4.18 -13.80
N ILE A 162 11.20 -4.75 -12.66
CA ILE A 162 10.55 -4.51 -11.36
C ILE A 162 11.15 -3.24 -10.75
N ASN A 163 10.37 -2.16 -10.73
CA ASN A 163 10.79 -0.85 -10.24
C ASN A 163 9.67 -0.03 -9.57
N GLN A 164 8.47 -0.61 -9.46
CA GLN A 164 7.32 -0.03 -8.79
C GLN A 164 7.13 -0.68 -7.42
N THR A 165 6.52 0.06 -6.49
CA THR A 165 6.00 -0.47 -5.23
C THR A 165 4.49 -0.31 -5.24
N TYR A 166 3.78 -1.42 -5.04
CA TYR A 166 2.33 -1.48 -4.93
C TYR A 166 1.94 -2.21 -3.64
N TYR A 167 0.64 -2.29 -3.37
CA TYR A 167 0.10 -2.83 -2.13
C TYR A 167 -1.04 -3.79 -2.42
N HIS A 168 -1.28 -4.79 -1.56
CA HIS A 168 -2.43 -5.68 -1.64
C HIS A 168 -3.02 -5.97 -0.27
N ASP A 169 -4.25 -6.49 -0.22
CA ASP A 169 -4.98 -6.82 1.00
C ASP A 169 -4.67 -8.23 1.57
N GLY A 170 -3.88 -9.02 0.85
CA GLY A 170 -3.41 -10.33 1.30
C GLY A 170 -2.32 -10.27 2.37
N SER A 171 -2.11 -11.38 3.07
CA SER A 171 -1.07 -11.53 4.10
C SER A 171 0.25 -12.10 3.59
N SER A 172 0.27 -12.62 2.36
CA SER A 172 1.48 -13.16 1.71
C SER A 172 2.41 -12.04 1.27
N SER A 173 3.69 -12.34 1.04
CA SER A 173 4.65 -11.35 0.54
C SER A 173 4.44 -10.94 -0.93
N LEU A 174 3.74 -11.77 -1.70
CA LEU A 174 3.34 -11.51 -3.07
C LEU A 174 1.81 -11.66 -3.17
N PRO A 175 1.15 -10.90 -4.07
CA PRO A 175 -0.27 -11.06 -4.32
C PRO A 175 -0.60 -12.46 -4.85
N VAL A 176 -1.71 -13.01 -4.39
CA VAL A 176 -2.30 -14.26 -4.90
C VAL A 176 -3.66 -14.00 -5.55
N VAL A 177 -4.22 -15.02 -6.20
CA VAL A 177 -5.56 -14.91 -6.81
C VAL A 177 -6.59 -14.50 -5.77
N ASN A 178 -7.46 -13.55 -6.15
CA ASN A 178 -8.48 -12.88 -5.34
C ASN A 178 -7.99 -11.77 -4.40
N ASP A 179 -6.69 -11.55 -4.25
CA ASP A 179 -6.22 -10.33 -3.60
C ASP A 179 -6.62 -9.11 -4.43
N VAL A 180 -6.87 -7.98 -3.77
CA VAL A 180 -7.08 -6.67 -4.41
C VAL A 180 -5.79 -5.86 -4.28
N CYS A 181 -5.30 -5.36 -5.42
CA CYS A 181 -4.08 -4.55 -5.47
C CYS A 181 -4.37 -3.05 -5.62
N TYR A 182 -3.58 -2.24 -4.92
CA TYR A 182 -3.67 -0.79 -4.79
C TYR A 182 -2.34 -0.11 -5.10
N ASP A 183 -2.40 1.12 -5.61
CA ASP A 183 -1.21 1.93 -5.87
C ASP A 183 -0.66 2.64 -4.61
N ASN A 184 -1.39 2.55 -3.49
CA ASN A 184 -1.08 3.23 -2.25
C ASN A 184 -1.32 2.32 -1.03
N SER A 185 -0.55 2.55 0.03
CA SER A 185 -0.57 1.72 1.24
C SER A 185 -1.87 1.81 2.03
N CYS A 186 -2.59 2.93 1.93
CA CYS A 186 -3.81 3.18 2.68
C CYS A 186 -5.02 2.40 2.17
N MET A 187 -4.87 1.65 1.06
CA MET A 187 -5.96 0.92 0.39
C MET A 187 -7.17 1.82 0.15
N ALA A 188 -6.90 3.08 -0.18
CA ALA A 188 -7.86 4.18 -0.13
C ALA A 188 -8.10 4.82 -1.50
N THR A 189 -9.16 5.61 -1.54
CA THR A 189 -9.65 6.35 -2.71
C THR A 189 -8.89 7.64 -2.98
N GLY A 190 -8.75 7.97 -4.27
CA GLY A 190 -8.20 9.23 -4.76
C GLY A 190 -9.15 10.41 -4.47
N GLY A 191 -9.23 10.85 -3.22
CA GLY A 191 -10.12 11.92 -2.77
C GLY A 191 -11.53 11.46 -2.35
N GLU A 192 -12.24 12.34 -1.65
CA GLU A 192 -13.64 12.17 -1.25
C GLU A 192 -14.51 11.95 -2.51
N GLY A 193 -15.14 10.78 -2.64
CA GLY A 193 -16.07 10.48 -3.73
C GLY A 193 -15.47 9.94 -5.04
N SER A 194 -14.15 9.70 -5.11
CA SER A 194 -13.52 9.05 -6.27
C SER A 194 -13.41 7.53 -6.09
N PRO A 195 -13.32 6.74 -7.17
CA PRO A 195 -13.03 5.32 -7.07
C PRO A 195 -11.66 5.05 -6.41
N PRO A 196 -11.47 3.87 -5.79
CA PRO A 196 -10.19 3.46 -5.22
C PRO A 196 -9.09 3.50 -6.30
N ASN A 197 -7.87 3.90 -5.91
CA ASN A 197 -6.72 3.79 -6.81
C ASN A 197 -6.26 2.32 -6.90
N LEU A 198 -7.16 1.52 -7.45
CA LEU A 198 -6.93 0.13 -7.78
C LEU A 198 -5.87 0.08 -8.88
N LEU A 199 -5.05 -0.98 -8.87
CA LEU A 199 -4.22 -1.24 -10.02
C LEU A 199 -5.13 -1.47 -11.25
N ALA A 200 -4.74 -0.86 -12.36
CA ALA A 200 -5.45 -0.97 -13.63
C ALA A 200 -5.44 -2.41 -14.16
N ASN A 201 -6.34 -2.71 -15.10
CA ASN A 201 -6.31 -3.98 -15.80
C ASN A 201 -5.02 -4.15 -16.60
N GLY A 202 -4.46 -5.35 -16.55
CA GLY A 202 -3.27 -5.72 -17.31
C GLY A 202 -2.41 -6.75 -16.60
N PHE A 203 -1.16 -6.84 -17.04
CA PHE A 203 -0.19 -7.82 -16.58
C PHE A 203 0.96 -7.11 -15.86
N TYR A 204 1.37 -7.65 -14.72
CA TYR A 204 2.37 -7.05 -13.84
C TYR A 204 3.40 -8.10 -13.46
N LYS A 205 4.69 -7.85 -13.69
CA LYS A 205 5.75 -8.73 -13.20
C LYS A 205 5.92 -8.52 -11.71
N ILE A 206 5.83 -9.58 -10.91
CA ILE A 206 5.90 -9.52 -9.44
C ILE A 206 7.09 -10.28 -8.87
N SER A 207 7.80 -11.06 -9.69
CA SER A 207 9.02 -11.74 -9.28
C SER A 207 9.98 -11.93 -10.45
N SER A 208 11.28 -11.89 -10.15
CA SER A 208 12.37 -12.27 -11.06
C SER A 208 13.08 -13.55 -10.61
N THR A 209 12.58 -14.25 -9.59
CA THR A 209 13.13 -15.54 -9.16
C THR A 209 12.83 -16.60 -10.23
N GLY A 210 13.84 -17.40 -10.62
CA GLY A 210 13.70 -18.35 -11.72
C GLY A 210 13.46 -17.64 -13.06
N THR A 211 12.48 -18.11 -13.84
CA THR A 211 12.03 -17.43 -15.06
C THR A 211 11.25 -16.14 -14.78
N GLY A 212 10.88 -15.90 -13.52
CA GLY A 212 10.02 -14.80 -13.08
C GLY A 212 8.55 -15.20 -12.98
N THR A 213 7.74 -14.30 -12.43
CA THR A 213 6.30 -14.51 -12.26
C THR A 213 5.58 -13.22 -12.55
N TYR A 214 4.42 -13.31 -13.21
CA TYR A 214 3.52 -12.18 -13.41
C TYR A 214 2.15 -12.47 -12.82
N MET A 215 1.44 -11.42 -12.44
CA MET A 215 0.02 -11.47 -12.11
C MET A 215 -0.79 -10.76 -13.19
N GLN A 216 -2.06 -11.15 -13.31
CA GLN A 216 -3.04 -10.49 -14.17
C GLN A 216 -4.13 -9.86 -13.30
N ILE A 217 -4.47 -8.61 -13.60
CA ILE A 217 -5.63 -7.91 -13.02
C ILE A 217 -6.70 -7.75 -14.11
N SER A 218 -7.94 -8.07 -13.74
CA SER A 218 -9.09 -8.04 -14.65
C SER A 218 -10.27 -7.26 -14.06
N SER A 219 -11.22 -6.91 -14.92
CA SER A 219 -12.53 -6.35 -14.55
C SER A 219 -12.54 -4.96 -13.88
N ASN A 220 -11.42 -4.22 -13.92
CA ASN A 220 -11.24 -2.88 -13.33
C ASN A 220 -11.49 -2.85 -11.81
N THR A 221 -11.25 -3.97 -11.14
CA THR A 221 -11.50 -4.13 -9.70
C THR A 221 -10.22 -4.14 -8.86
N GLY A 222 -9.04 -4.06 -9.50
CA GLY A 222 -7.77 -4.29 -8.83
C GLY A 222 -7.56 -5.75 -8.41
N THR A 223 -8.54 -6.63 -8.62
CA THR A 223 -8.48 -8.03 -8.20
C THR A 223 -7.57 -8.85 -9.11
N VAL A 224 -6.67 -9.62 -8.49
CA VAL A 224 -5.80 -10.56 -9.17
C VAL A 224 -6.63 -11.74 -9.69
N SER A 225 -6.71 -11.87 -11.01
CA SER A 225 -7.42 -12.97 -11.67
C SER A 225 -6.55 -14.21 -11.89
N ALA A 226 -5.23 -14.03 -12.02
CA ALA A 226 -4.28 -15.11 -12.22
C ALA A 226 -2.88 -14.73 -11.75
N VAL A 227 -2.09 -15.72 -11.32
CA VAL A 227 -0.66 -15.61 -11.07
C VAL A 227 0.03 -16.75 -11.82
N THR A 228 0.97 -16.42 -12.69
CA THR A 228 1.55 -17.37 -13.65
C THR A 228 3.06 -17.18 -13.76
N SER A 229 3.80 -18.28 -13.81
CA SER A 229 5.24 -18.24 -14.09
C SER A 229 5.49 -17.73 -15.50
N CYS A 230 6.56 -16.95 -15.65
CA CYS A 230 7.00 -16.54 -16.96
C CYS A 230 7.55 -17.73 -17.76
N PRO A 231 7.33 -17.76 -19.08
CA PRO A 231 7.94 -18.77 -19.93
C PRO A 231 9.47 -18.69 -19.88
N ALA A 232 10.14 -19.80 -20.18
CA ALA A 232 11.59 -19.80 -20.33
C ALA A 232 12.01 -18.82 -21.44
N SER A 233 13.15 -18.16 -21.28
CA SER A 233 13.75 -17.38 -22.37
C SER A 233 14.30 -18.35 -23.39
N THR A 234 13.69 -18.42 -24.58
CA THR A 234 14.14 -19.34 -25.62
C THR A 234 14.83 -18.64 -26.79
N THR A 235 15.87 -19.25 -27.32
CA THR A 235 16.57 -18.85 -28.56
C THR A 235 16.05 -19.66 -29.74
N SER A 236 15.73 -19.00 -30.86
CA SER A 236 15.24 -19.70 -32.07
C SER A 236 16.39 -20.27 -32.89
N TYR A 237 16.21 -21.47 -33.44
CA TYR A 237 17.13 -22.11 -34.37
C TYR A 237 16.39 -22.83 -35.51
N SER A 238 17.08 -23.07 -36.63
CA SER A 238 16.54 -23.84 -37.75
C SER A 238 16.97 -25.30 -37.65
N SER A 239 16.07 -26.23 -37.95
CA SER A 239 16.34 -27.66 -37.87
C SER A 239 15.44 -28.48 -38.80
N SER A 240 15.65 -29.79 -38.86
CA SER A 240 14.80 -30.73 -39.59
C SER A 240 13.57 -31.15 -38.78
N ILE A 241 12.65 -31.87 -39.42
CA ILE A 241 11.69 -32.71 -38.67
C ILE A 241 12.44 -33.81 -37.89
N VAL A 242 11.79 -34.35 -36.85
CA VAL A 242 12.32 -35.47 -36.07
C VAL A 242 12.58 -36.68 -36.97
N GLY A 243 13.71 -37.34 -36.76
CA GLY A 243 14.06 -38.55 -37.49
C GLY A 243 14.85 -39.55 -36.65
N VAL A 244 15.23 -40.65 -37.29
CA VAL A 244 16.27 -41.55 -36.78
C VAL A 244 17.64 -41.08 -37.24
N PHE A 245 18.71 -41.60 -36.65
CA PHE A 245 20.09 -41.23 -37.00
C PHE A 245 20.35 -41.23 -38.52
N ASN A 246 19.99 -42.30 -39.23
CA ASN A 246 20.21 -42.41 -40.68
C ASN A 246 19.37 -41.42 -41.52
N SER A 247 18.30 -40.86 -40.96
CA SER A 247 17.50 -39.82 -41.62
C SER A 247 18.18 -38.45 -41.54
N VAL A 248 18.92 -38.20 -40.46
CA VAL A 248 19.66 -36.95 -40.24
C VAL A 248 21.08 -37.01 -40.82
N CYS A 249 21.67 -38.21 -40.83
CA CYS A 249 23.02 -38.52 -41.27
C CYS A 249 23.02 -39.61 -42.35
N PRO A 250 22.47 -39.37 -43.55
CA PRO A 250 22.42 -40.40 -44.59
C PRO A 250 23.80 -40.62 -45.24
N PHE A 251 24.16 -41.89 -45.47
CA PHE A 251 25.43 -42.29 -46.10
C PHE A 251 25.63 -41.75 -47.52
N ASN A 252 24.55 -41.36 -48.20
CA ASN A 252 24.58 -40.79 -49.55
C ASN A 252 25.01 -39.30 -49.56
N GLY A 253 25.28 -38.71 -48.39
CA GLY A 253 25.74 -37.33 -48.27
C GLY A 253 24.66 -36.26 -48.47
N SER A 254 23.39 -36.64 -48.65
CA SER A 254 22.28 -35.69 -48.76
C SER A 254 21.99 -35.02 -47.42
N ASN A 255 21.52 -33.77 -47.45
CA ASN A 255 21.15 -33.05 -46.24
C ASN A 255 19.63 -33.10 -46.02
N PRO A 256 19.17 -33.38 -44.80
CA PRO A 256 17.78 -33.10 -44.43
C PRO A 256 17.50 -31.60 -44.57
N PRO A 257 16.28 -31.20 -44.96
CA PRO A 257 15.93 -29.79 -44.98
C PRO A 257 15.91 -29.24 -43.55
N ALA A 258 16.72 -28.21 -43.26
CA ALA A 258 16.64 -27.42 -42.04
C ALA A 258 15.65 -26.26 -42.20
N ASN A 259 14.38 -26.58 -42.47
CA ASN A 259 13.33 -25.60 -42.77
C ASN A 259 12.29 -25.45 -41.65
N GLN A 260 12.46 -26.16 -40.53
CA GLN A 260 11.64 -25.99 -39.34
C GLN A 260 12.28 -24.95 -38.41
N THR A 261 11.47 -24.10 -37.79
CA THR A 261 11.90 -23.19 -36.73
C THR A 261 11.52 -23.79 -35.38
N TYR A 262 12.51 -23.99 -34.52
CA TYR A 262 12.35 -24.44 -33.14
C TYR A 262 13.05 -23.48 -32.18
N TYR A 263 12.93 -23.76 -30.89
CA TYR A 263 13.38 -22.89 -29.82
C TYR A 263 14.10 -23.71 -28.75
N HIS A 264 15.11 -23.17 -28.07
CA HIS A 264 15.78 -23.85 -26.96
C HIS A 264 16.10 -22.87 -25.83
N ASP A 265 16.25 -23.35 -24.60
CA ASP A 265 16.52 -22.52 -23.40
C ASP A 265 18.02 -22.21 -23.17
N GLY A 266 18.88 -22.67 -24.07
CA GLY A 266 20.30 -22.34 -24.06
C GLY A 266 20.63 -20.91 -24.47
N SER A 267 21.76 -20.41 -23.99
CA SER A 267 22.27 -19.06 -24.33
C SER A 267 23.00 -18.98 -25.67
N GLY A 268 23.29 -20.12 -26.29
CA GLY A 268 23.94 -20.21 -27.60
C GLY A 268 22.97 -20.02 -28.77
N THR A 269 23.50 -19.91 -29.99
CA THR A 269 22.67 -19.84 -31.22
C THR A 269 22.14 -21.21 -31.66
N LEU A 270 22.72 -22.29 -31.15
CA LEU A 270 22.32 -23.67 -31.39
C LEU A 270 22.17 -24.40 -30.04
N PRO A 271 21.28 -25.40 -29.94
CA PRO A 271 21.14 -26.21 -28.74
C PRO A 271 22.42 -26.98 -28.41
N SER A 272 22.77 -27.00 -27.12
CA SER A 272 23.89 -27.77 -26.57
C SER A 272 23.40 -28.77 -25.52
N ALA A 273 24.26 -29.74 -25.15
CA ALA A 273 23.97 -30.70 -24.08
C ALA A 273 23.34 -30.04 -22.84
N GLY A 274 22.19 -30.56 -22.40
CA GLY A 274 21.41 -30.05 -21.26
C GLY A 274 20.37 -28.99 -21.62
N ASP A 275 20.37 -28.43 -22.82
CA ASP A 275 19.32 -27.52 -23.28
C ASP A 275 18.03 -28.30 -23.55
N THR A 276 16.88 -27.73 -23.21
CA THR A 276 15.57 -28.25 -23.62
C THR A 276 15.13 -27.56 -24.91
N CYS A 277 14.68 -28.34 -25.89
CA CYS A 277 14.20 -27.84 -27.18
C CYS A 277 12.67 -27.91 -27.28
N TYR A 278 12.07 -26.90 -27.91
CA TYR A 278 10.64 -26.65 -27.96
C TYR A 278 10.15 -26.39 -29.39
N SER A 279 8.91 -26.78 -29.67
CA SER A 279 8.24 -26.47 -30.94
C SER A 279 7.61 -25.08 -30.99
N ASP A 280 7.50 -24.39 -29.85
CA ASP A 280 6.91 -23.06 -29.73
C ASP A 280 7.85 -22.09 -29.02
N SER A 281 7.75 -20.81 -29.39
CA SER A 281 8.57 -19.73 -28.83
C SER A 281 8.26 -19.39 -27.37
N ALA A 282 7.20 -19.96 -26.79
CA ALA A 282 6.86 -19.78 -25.39
C ALA A 282 7.54 -20.84 -24.50
N GLY A 283 8.28 -21.79 -25.07
CA GLY A 283 8.98 -22.82 -24.30
C GLY A 283 8.02 -23.73 -23.53
N THR A 284 6.85 -24.02 -24.09
CA THR A 284 5.79 -24.80 -23.39
C THR A 284 5.61 -26.22 -23.91
N THR A 285 5.94 -26.48 -25.17
CA THR A 285 5.80 -27.78 -25.83
C THR A 285 7.17 -28.29 -26.24
N THR A 286 7.68 -29.29 -25.54
CA THR A 286 8.98 -29.89 -25.82
C THR A 286 8.96 -30.68 -27.14
N LEU A 287 10.10 -30.72 -27.82
CA LEU A 287 10.27 -31.53 -29.02
C LEU A 287 10.29 -33.02 -28.68
N ALA A 288 9.81 -33.85 -29.62
CA ALA A 288 9.81 -35.30 -29.47
C ALA A 288 11.24 -35.86 -29.40
N SER A 289 11.43 -36.97 -28.67
CA SER A 289 12.70 -37.70 -28.66
C SER A 289 13.08 -38.17 -30.06
N GLY A 290 14.34 -38.00 -30.43
CA GLY A 290 14.86 -38.40 -31.74
C GLY A 290 16.06 -37.56 -32.17
N TYR A 291 16.40 -37.65 -33.46
CA TYR A 291 17.53 -36.95 -34.05
C TYR A 291 17.05 -35.75 -34.87
N TYR A 292 17.80 -34.65 -34.75
CA TYR A 292 17.53 -33.38 -35.41
C TYR A 292 18.80 -32.84 -36.06
N TYR A 293 18.71 -32.51 -37.34
CA TYR A 293 19.78 -31.86 -38.09
C TYR A 293 19.87 -30.37 -37.71
N LEU A 294 21.07 -29.85 -37.46
CA LEU A 294 21.29 -28.43 -37.17
C LEU A 294 21.85 -27.69 -38.39
N THR A 295 23.07 -28.06 -38.82
CA THR A 295 23.80 -27.31 -39.85
C THR A 295 24.87 -28.16 -40.54
N GLY A 296 25.52 -27.58 -41.56
CA GLY A 296 26.68 -28.16 -42.24
C GLY A 296 26.35 -29.06 -43.44
N THR A 297 27.32 -29.28 -44.33
CA THR A 297 27.14 -30.00 -45.60
C THR A 297 28.28 -30.99 -45.84
N GLY A 298 27.98 -32.14 -46.43
CA GLY A 298 28.97 -33.17 -46.75
C GLY A 298 29.22 -34.14 -45.58
N ASN A 299 29.94 -35.23 -45.86
CA ASN A 299 30.23 -36.28 -44.87
C ASN A 299 31.26 -35.81 -43.84
N GLY A 300 30.97 -35.98 -42.55
CA GLY A 300 31.83 -35.57 -41.41
C GLY A 300 31.71 -34.09 -41.01
N ASN A 301 30.82 -33.32 -41.63
CA ASN A 301 30.65 -31.88 -41.42
C ASN A 301 29.20 -31.47 -41.12
N ARG A 302 28.27 -32.42 -40.93
CA ARG A 302 26.88 -32.17 -40.54
C ARG A 302 26.73 -32.28 -39.04
N GLU A 303 26.26 -31.21 -38.44
CA GLU A 303 26.00 -31.13 -37.02
C GLU A 303 24.55 -31.54 -36.71
N TYR A 304 24.38 -32.36 -35.68
CA TYR A 304 23.08 -32.84 -35.25
C TYR A 304 23.02 -33.04 -33.74
N ILE A 305 21.79 -33.05 -33.21
CA ILE A 305 21.50 -33.34 -31.80
C ILE A 305 20.59 -34.55 -31.69
N GLN A 306 20.64 -35.20 -30.53
CA GLN A 306 19.66 -36.20 -30.12
C GLN A 306 18.96 -35.72 -28.86
N LEU A 307 17.63 -35.76 -28.88
CA LEU A 307 16.78 -35.38 -27.75
C LEU A 307 16.28 -36.62 -27.00
N ASP A 308 16.19 -36.51 -25.68
CA ASP A 308 15.54 -37.50 -24.82
C ASP A 308 14.01 -37.36 -24.83
N ASN A 309 13.30 -38.10 -23.96
CA ASN A 309 11.85 -38.06 -23.86
C ASN A 309 11.29 -36.75 -23.26
N ASN A 310 12.15 -35.90 -22.69
CA ASN A 310 11.79 -34.59 -22.16
C ASN A 310 12.12 -33.46 -23.14
N GLY A 311 12.69 -33.78 -24.31
CA GLY A 311 13.16 -32.77 -25.27
C GLY A 311 14.53 -32.17 -24.90
N GLU A 312 15.24 -32.77 -23.95
CA GLU A 312 16.57 -32.34 -23.52
C GLU A 312 17.65 -32.90 -24.45
N VAL A 313 18.63 -32.06 -24.82
CA VAL A 313 19.79 -32.47 -25.62
C VAL A 313 20.70 -33.38 -24.79
N LEU A 314 20.93 -34.60 -25.26
CA LEU A 314 21.75 -35.58 -24.56
C LEU A 314 23.22 -35.12 -24.40
N PHE A 315 23.87 -35.53 -23.30
CA PHE A 315 25.21 -35.09 -22.86
C PHE A 315 26.34 -35.20 -23.89
N SER A 316 26.21 -36.06 -24.90
CA SER A 316 27.24 -36.26 -25.94
C SER A 316 27.00 -35.47 -27.23
N TYR A 317 26.01 -34.55 -27.25
CA TYR A 317 25.60 -33.77 -28.41
C TYR A 317 25.77 -32.26 -28.19
N PRO A 318 25.92 -31.45 -29.25
CA PRO A 318 25.88 -31.82 -30.69
C PRO A 318 27.07 -32.68 -31.15
N GLN A 319 26.88 -33.45 -32.23
CA GLN A 319 27.91 -34.28 -32.87
C GLN A 319 27.99 -34.03 -34.38
N LEU A 320 29.12 -34.43 -34.96
CA LEU A 320 29.30 -34.46 -36.41
C LEU A 320 29.06 -35.85 -36.99
N CYS A 321 28.41 -35.85 -38.15
CA CYS A 321 28.35 -36.92 -39.12
C CYS A 321 28.58 -36.32 -40.52
#